data_AF-A0A933G618-F1
#
_entry.id   AF-A0A933G618-F1
#
_cell.length_a   1.000
_cell.length_b   1.000
_cell.length_c   1.000
_cell.angle_alpha   90.00
_cell.angle_beta   90.00
_cell.angle_gamma   90.00
#
_symmetry.space_group_name_H-M   'P 1'
#
loop_
_entity.id
_entity.type
_entity.pdbx_description
1 polymer ?
#
loop_
_entity_poly.entity_id
_entity_poly.type
_entity_poly.pdbx_seq_one_letter_code
_entity_poly.pdbx_strand_id
1 'polypeptide(L)'
;MSVCAVQVNNQASAKVDQGDSRPADGVDRGSDELPAIPAGRPDDLGDGCVTLDPAAVLRANRRSFALRVQGQSMIDAGICDGDVVVGEFTPEAKPGAVVVALIDGESALKRFVVQQGQPYLASENPSYPDLVPLSELVIQGVVHTIIRRIR
;
A
#
# COMPACT_ATOMS: atom_id res chain seq x y z
N MET A 1 -0.33 18.76 6.20
CA MET A 1 -1.52 18.19 5.54
C MET A 1 -1.43 16.68 5.64
N SER A 2 -2.51 15.98 6.01
CA SER A 2 -2.48 14.52 6.24
C SER A 2 -2.67 13.79 4.91
N VAL A 3 -1.66 13.02 4.47
CA VAL A 3 -1.80 12.12 3.32
C VAL A 3 -2.66 10.95 3.77
N CYS A 4 -3.89 10.89 3.27
CA CYS A 4 -4.83 9.84 3.64
C CYS A 4 -4.45 8.54 2.92
N ALA A 5 -3.70 7.68 3.61
CA ALA A 5 -3.39 6.34 3.13
C ALA A 5 -4.60 5.42 3.29
N VAL A 6 -5.09 4.87 2.18
CA VAL A 6 -6.11 3.80 2.23
C VAL A 6 -5.38 2.49 2.44
N GLN A 7 -5.66 1.82 3.56
CA GLN A 7 -5.10 0.49 3.83
C GLN A 7 -5.83 -0.55 2.98
N VAL A 8 -5.07 -1.32 2.20
CA VAL A 8 -5.60 -2.39 1.35
C VAL A 8 -5.43 -3.71 2.10
N ASN A 9 -6.52 -4.26 2.65
CA ASN A 9 -6.49 -5.54 3.35
C ASN A 9 -6.55 -6.71 2.35
N ASN A 10 -5.52 -7.57 2.37
CA ASN A 10 -5.46 -8.79 1.58
C ASN A 10 -5.90 -10.00 2.42
N GLN A 11 -7.20 -10.18 2.65
CA GLN A 11 -7.72 -11.43 3.20
C GLN A 11 -8.09 -12.38 2.06
N ALA A 12 -7.09 -13.09 1.54
CA ALA A 12 -7.28 -14.25 0.69
C ALA A 12 -6.72 -15.50 1.41
N SER A 13 -7.57 -16.15 2.20
CA SER A 13 -7.35 -17.50 2.70
C SER A 13 -8.66 -18.29 2.64
N ALA A 14 -9.01 -18.77 1.45
CA ALA A 14 -10.02 -19.80 1.29
C ALA A 14 -9.37 -21.16 1.59
N LYS A 15 -9.70 -21.78 2.72
CA LYS A 15 -9.51 -23.22 2.92
C LYS A 15 -10.81 -23.92 2.54
N VAL A 16 -10.73 -24.74 1.49
CA VAL A 16 -11.72 -25.76 1.15
C VAL A 16 -11.49 -26.94 2.10
N ASP A 17 -12.52 -27.38 2.82
CA ASP A 17 -12.51 -28.70 3.43
C ASP A 17 -13.91 -29.33 3.35
N GLN A 18 -13.96 -30.54 2.82
CA GLN A 18 -15.18 -31.32 2.56
C GLN A 18 -15.66 -31.98 3.85
N GLY A 19 -16.98 -31.96 4.08
CA GLY A 19 -17.59 -32.35 5.35
C GLY A 19 -17.71 -33.85 5.61
N ASP A 20 -18.10 -34.21 6.84
CA ASP A 20 -19.11 -35.24 7.13
C ASP A 20 -19.68 -35.17 8.57
N SER A 21 -20.99 -35.46 8.66
CA SER A 21 -21.86 -36.01 9.73
C SER A 21 -21.73 -35.69 11.25
N ARG A 22 -22.81 -35.01 11.73
CA ARG A 22 -23.73 -35.34 12.87
C ARG A 22 -23.33 -35.14 14.36
N PRO A 23 -24.33 -34.95 15.27
CA PRO A 23 -24.23 -34.02 16.41
C PRO A 23 -24.34 -34.66 17.81
N ALA A 24 -23.92 -33.94 18.86
CA ALA A 24 -24.60 -33.82 20.16
C ALA A 24 -23.83 -32.92 21.17
N ASP A 25 -24.55 -31.97 21.75
CA ASP A 25 -24.51 -31.41 23.12
C ASP A 25 -23.20 -31.05 23.83
N GLY A 26 -23.11 -29.79 24.27
CA GLY A 26 -22.18 -29.37 25.34
C GLY A 26 -21.93 -27.86 25.44
N VAL A 27 -22.40 -27.27 26.52
CA VAL A 27 -22.25 -25.86 26.98
C VAL A 27 -20.78 -25.42 27.08
N ASP A 28 -20.40 -24.22 26.58
CA ASP A 28 -19.57 -23.27 27.35
C ASP A 28 -19.41 -21.85 26.75
N ARG A 29 -19.47 -20.87 27.66
CA ARG A 29 -18.85 -19.53 27.74
C ARG A 29 -18.55 -18.69 26.48
N GLY A 30 -19.13 -17.47 26.52
CA GLY A 30 -18.67 -16.19 25.98
C GLY A 30 -17.58 -16.20 24.91
N SER A 31 -17.96 -15.81 23.70
CA SER A 31 -17.02 -15.31 22.69
C SER A 31 -17.38 -13.88 22.33
N ASP A 32 -16.39 -13.00 22.40
CA ASP A 32 -16.33 -11.76 21.63
C ASP A 32 -16.59 -12.11 20.16
N GLU A 33 -17.86 -12.03 19.73
CA GLU A 33 -18.20 -12.13 18.32
C GLU A 33 -17.74 -10.83 17.65
N LEU A 34 -16.56 -10.88 17.04
CA LEU A 34 -16.19 -9.90 16.03
C LEU A 34 -17.30 -9.86 14.97
N PRO A 35 -17.75 -8.67 14.53
CA PRO A 35 -18.83 -8.56 13.57
C PRO A 35 -18.42 -9.26 12.25
N ALA A 36 -19.14 -10.33 11.91
CA ALA A 36 -19.03 -11.01 10.63
C ALA A 36 -19.91 -10.30 9.59
N ILE A 37 -19.34 -9.95 8.44
CA ILE A 37 -20.09 -9.41 7.30
C ILE A 37 -20.25 -10.55 6.28
N PRO A 38 -21.46 -10.79 5.73
CA PRO A 38 -21.66 -11.84 4.73
C PRO A 38 -20.87 -11.54 3.45
N ALA A 39 -19.98 -12.46 3.08
CA ALA A 39 -19.27 -12.46 1.81
C ALA A 39 -20.18 -13.02 0.70
N GLY A 40 -21.20 -12.24 0.32
CA GLY A 40 -21.99 -12.54 -0.88
C GLY A 40 -21.08 -12.85 -2.07
N ARG A 41 -21.52 -13.76 -2.96
CA ARG A 41 -20.79 -14.04 -4.20
C ARG A 41 -20.54 -12.73 -4.96
N PRO A 42 -19.40 -12.57 -5.66
CA PRO A 42 -19.09 -11.37 -6.42
C PRO A 42 -19.89 -11.31 -7.73
N ASP A 43 -21.18 -11.61 -7.70
CA ASP A 43 -22.07 -11.58 -8.85
C ASP A 43 -22.74 -10.20 -8.98
N ASP A 44 -22.69 -9.37 -7.93
CA ASP A 44 -23.18 -7.98 -7.91
C ASP A 44 -22.02 -6.97 -7.94
N LEU A 45 -21.04 -7.17 -8.82
CA LEU A 45 -20.10 -6.10 -9.17
C LEU A 45 -20.90 -5.07 -9.99
N GLY A 46 -21.33 -3.98 -9.34
CA GLY A 46 -21.99 -2.87 -10.04
C GLY A 46 -21.16 -2.37 -11.22
N ASP A 47 -21.83 -1.83 -12.24
CA ASP A 47 -21.19 -1.31 -13.45
C ASP A 47 -20.04 -0.35 -13.08
N GLY A 48 -18.81 -0.70 -13.51
CA GLY A 48 -17.61 0.11 -13.29
C GLY A 48 -16.59 -0.45 -12.29
N CYS A 49 -16.87 -1.60 -11.66
CA CYS A 49 -15.88 -2.30 -10.84
C CYS A 49 -14.93 -3.14 -11.71
N VAL A 50 -13.63 -3.04 -11.45
CA VAL A 50 -12.59 -3.90 -12.04
C VAL A 50 -12.01 -4.76 -10.94
N THR A 51 -12.17 -6.07 -11.05
CA THR A 51 -11.49 -7.01 -10.15
C THR A 51 -10.05 -7.16 -10.59
N LEU A 52 -9.12 -6.72 -9.75
CA LEU A 52 -7.70 -7.00 -9.89
C LEU A 52 -7.34 -8.17 -9.01
N ASP A 53 -6.57 -9.11 -9.54
CA ASP A 53 -5.98 -10.17 -8.71
C ASP A 53 -5.09 -9.52 -7.64
N PRO A 54 -5.39 -9.69 -6.34
CA PRO A 54 -4.58 -9.14 -5.27
C PRO A 54 -3.12 -9.58 -5.35
N ALA A 55 -2.83 -10.79 -5.84
CA ALA A 55 -1.46 -11.28 -6.00
C ALA A 55 -0.69 -10.55 -7.12
N ALA A 56 -1.40 -9.97 -8.09
CA ALA A 56 -0.79 -9.18 -9.16
C ALA A 56 -0.43 -7.75 -8.71
N VAL A 57 -1.08 -7.23 -7.67
CA VAL A 57 -0.95 -5.82 -7.24
C VAL A 57 -0.26 -5.70 -5.88
N LEU A 58 -0.54 -6.61 -4.96
CA LEU A 58 -0.08 -6.61 -3.57
C LEU A 58 0.98 -7.68 -3.36
N ARG A 59 1.97 -7.38 -2.52
CA ARG A 59 2.82 -8.43 -1.95
C ARG A 59 2.05 -9.20 -0.88
N ALA A 60 2.03 -10.52 -1.00
CA ALA A 60 1.32 -11.39 -0.07
C ALA A 60 1.75 -11.14 1.40
N ASN A 61 0.77 -11.10 2.30
CA ASN A 61 0.95 -11.01 3.77
C ASN A 61 1.59 -9.72 4.31
N ARG A 62 1.48 -8.57 3.62
CA ARG A 62 2.01 -7.29 4.12
C ARG A 62 0.94 -6.21 4.19
N ARG A 63 1.03 -5.37 5.23
CA ARG A 63 0.19 -4.16 5.35
C ARG A 63 0.50 -3.26 4.16
N SER A 64 -0.40 -3.23 3.21
CA SER A 64 -0.24 -2.46 1.98
C SER A 64 -1.11 -1.21 2.03
N PHE A 65 -0.67 -0.16 1.36
CA PHE A 65 -1.43 1.07 1.19
C PHE A 65 -1.50 1.45 -0.28
N ALA A 66 -2.54 2.19 -0.64
CA ALA A 66 -2.64 2.85 -1.92
C ALA A 66 -2.75 4.37 -1.72
N LEU A 67 -2.03 5.12 -2.55
CA LEU A 67 -2.04 6.57 -2.56
C LEU A 67 -2.21 7.10 -3.97
N ARG A 68 -2.95 8.19 -4.11
CA ARG A 68 -3.00 8.95 -5.36
C ARG A 68 -1.85 9.94 -5.40
N VAL A 69 -1.06 9.89 -6.47
CA VAL A 69 0.06 10.81 -6.69
C VAL A 69 -0.47 12.18 -7.05
N GLN A 70 0.14 13.21 -6.45
CA GLN A 70 -0.08 14.61 -6.77
C GLN A 70 1.26 15.24 -7.13
N GLY A 71 1.34 15.88 -8.29
CA GLY A 71 2.54 16.52 -8.81
C GLY A 71 3.40 15.64 -9.72
N GLN A 72 4.52 16.20 -10.18
CA GLN A 72 5.34 15.62 -11.27
C GLN A 72 6.78 15.31 -10.86
N SER A 73 7.07 15.31 -9.56
CA SER A 73 8.44 15.19 -9.07
C SER A 73 9.09 13.82 -9.26
N MET A 74 8.33 12.84 -9.76
CA MET A 74 8.77 11.46 -10.00
C MET A 74 8.57 11.01 -11.46
N ILE A 75 8.50 11.97 -12.39
CA ILE A 75 8.13 11.69 -13.80
C ILE A 75 9.16 10.83 -14.52
N ASP A 76 10.45 10.99 -14.24
CA ASP A 76 11.54 10.22 -14.86
C ASP A 76 11.60 8.79 -14.31
N ALA A 77 11.02 8.54 -13.12
CA ALA A 77 10.74 7.21 -12.61
C ALA A 77 9.46 6.59 -13.21
N GLY A 78 8.83 7.27 -14.16
CA GLY A 78 7.60 6.85 -14.81
C GLY A 78 6.35 7.03 -13.93
N ILE A 79 6.42 7.81 -12.83
CA ILE A 79 5.29 8.09 -11.94
C ILE A 79 4.76 9.48 -12.26
N CYS A 80 3.50 9.54 -12.69
CA CYS A 80 2.86 10.77 -13.15
C CYS A 80 1.78 11.24 -12.16
N ASP A 81 1.42 12.52 -12.30
CA ASP A 81 0.28 13.08 -11.58
C ASP A 81 -1.00 12.28 -11.87
N GLY A 82 -1.75 11.97 -10.81
CA GLY A 82 -3.00 11.22 -10.88
C GLY A 82 -2.87 9.70 -10.88
N ASP A 83 -1.65 9.15 -10.93
CA ASP A 83 -1.41 7.72 -10.75
C ASP A 83 -1.84 7.24 -9.37
N VAL A 84 -2.15 5.95 -9.26
CA VAL A 84 -2.29 5.27 -7.96
C VAL A 84 -1.05 4.43 -7.73
N VAL A 85 -0.30 4.75 -6.68
CA VAL A 85 0.83 3.95 -6.22
C VAL A 85 0.39 3.02 -5.11
N VAL A 86 0.91 1.80 -5.13
CA VAL A 86 0.70 0.80 -4.08
C VAL A 86 2.05 0.46 -3.47
N GLY A 87 2.11 0.53 -2.14
CA GLY A 87 3.30 0.23 -1.37
C GLY A 87 3.01 -0.60 -0.14
N GLU A 88 4.09 -1.06 0.48
CA GLU A 88 4.08 -1.80 1.74
C GLU A 88 4.57 -0.91 2.88
N PHE A 89 3.88 -0.94 4.03
CA PHE A 89 4.36 -0.27 5.23
C PHE A 89 5.59 -1.01 5.77
N THR A 90 6.74 -0.34 5.73
CA THR A 90 8.02 -0.86 6.22
C THR A 90 8.87 0.30 6.73
N PRO A 91 9.54 0.15 7.90
CA PRO A 91 10.46 1.16 8.41
C PRO A 91 11.79 1.16 7.65
N GLU A 92 12.09 0.10 6.90
CA GLU A 92 13.35 -0.08 6.19
C GLU A 92 13.14 0.00 4.68
N ALA A 93 13.98 0.79 4.01
CA ALA A 93 14.08 0.88 2.56
C ALA A 93 15.52 0.71 2.10
N LYS A 94 15.70 0.05 0.95
CA LYS A 94 17.00 -0.07 0.30
C LYS A 94 17.29 1.21 -0.50
N PRO A 95 18.55 1.68 -0.56
CA PRO A 95 18.93 2.75 -1.47
C PRO A 95 18.49 2.42 -2.90
N GLY A 96 17.94 3.40 -3.59
CA GLY A 96 17.31 3.26 -4.89
C GLY A 96 15.83 2.88 -4.87
N ALA A 97 15.23 2.55 -3.72
CA ALA A 97 13.79 2.27 -3.65
C ALA A 97 12.96 3.55 -3.79
N VAL A 98 11.78 3.46 -4.40
CA VAL A 98 10.77 4.53 -4.34
C VAL A 98 10.01 4.39 -3.03
N VAL A 99 9.97 5.45 -2.24
CA VAL A 99 9.44 5.44 -0.88
C VAL A 99 8.41 6.53 -0.66
N VAL A 100 7.47 6.25 0.23
CA VAL A 100 6.70 7.29 0.91
C VAL A 100 7.40 7.55 2.22
N ALA A 101 7.82 8.80 2.41
CA ALA A 101 8.57 9.21 3.59
C ALA A 101 7.98 10.49 4.18
N LEU A 102 7.98 10.57 5.50
CA LEU A 102 7.78 11.81 6.23
C LEU A 102 9.15 12.48 6.39
N ILE A 103 9.30 13.67 5.83
CA ILE A 103 10.51 14.48 5.95
C ILE A 103 10.13 15.85 6.50
N ASP A 104 10.73 16.23 7.62
CA ASP A 104 10.51 17.52 8.29
C ASP A 104 9.01 17.90 8.47
N GLY A 105 8.17 16.90 8.75
CA GLY A 105 6.72 17.07 8.96
C GLY A 105 5.83 16.97 7.71
N GLU A 106 6.42 16.77 6.52
CA GLU A 106 5.69 16.63 5.26
C GLU A 106 5.90 15.25 4.62
N SER A 107 4.82 14.64 4.13
CA SER A 107 4.90 13.34 3.44
C SER A 107 5.14 13.53 1.95
N ALA A 108 6.16 12.85 1.42
CA ALA A 108 6.54 12.93 0.02
C ALA A 108 6.80 11.54 -0.58
N LEU A 109 6.56 11.43 -1.89
CA LEU A 109 6.95 10.28 -2.70
C LEU A 109 8.26 10.62 -3.42
N LYS A 110 9.33 9.90 -3.10
CA LYS A 110 10.69 10.18 -3.60
C LYS A 110 11.50 8.91 -3.76
N ARG A 111 12.68 8.99 -4.41
CA ARG A 111 13.65 7.91 -4.37
C ARG A 111 14.53 8.04 -3.13
N PHE A 112 14.63 6.98 -2.35
CA PHE A 112 15.53 6.93 -1.20
C PHE A 112 16.97 6.74 -1.68
N VAL A 113 17.87 7.65 -1.32
CA VAL A 113 19.30 7.58 -1.67
C VAL A 113 20.14 7.73 -0.42
N VAL A 114 21.27 7.03 -0.37
CA VAL A 114 22.26 7.17 0.69
C VAL A 114 23.60 7.49 0.02
N GLN A 115 24.14 8.68 0.29
CA GLN A 115 25.42 9.12 -0.25
C GLN A 115 26.35 9.49 0.90
N GLN A 116 27.55 8.91 0.91
CA GLN A 116 28.53 9.11 2.00
C GLN A 116 27.95 8.85 3.41
N GLY A 117 26.99 7.92 3.51
CA GLY A 117 26.32 7.59 4.77
C GLY A 117 25.20 8.55 5.17
N GLN A 118 24.94 9.60 4.40
CA GLN A 118 23.84 10.54 4.63
C GLN A 118 22.63 10.16 3.77
N PRO A 119 21.46 9.86 4.36
CA PRO A 119 20.24 9.60 3.62
C PRO A 119 19.60 10.90 3.13
N TYR A 120 19.11 10.90 1.90
CA TYR A 120 18.27 11.96 1.35
C TYR A 120 17.24 11.38 0.39
N LEU A 121 16.28 12.21 0.01
CA LEU A 121 15.20 11.85 -0.90
C LEU A 121 15.39 12.55 -2.24
N ALA A 122 15.76 11.78 -3.26
CA ALA A 122 15.97 12.31 -4.60
C ALA A 122 14.64 12.46 -5.36
N SER A 123 14.52 13.57 -6.08
CA SER A 123 13.45 13.80 -7.05
C SER A 123 13.84 13.17 -8.39
N GLU A 124 12.90 12.48 -9.04
CA GLU A 124 13.07 11.96 -10.39
C GLU A 124 12.42 12.93 -11.39
N ASN A 125 12.81 14.20 -11.26
CA ASN A 125 12.48 15.30 -12.15
C ASN A 125 13.44 16.48 -11.86
N PRO A 126 14.28 16.90 -12.82
CA PRO A 126 15.26 17.99 -12.65
C PRO A 126 14.68 19.34 -12.22
N SER A 127 13.38 19.56 -12.44
CA SER A 127 12.69 20.79 -12.03
C SER A 127 12.35 20.82 -10.54
N TYR A 128 12.54 19.71 -9.83
CA TYR A 128 12.25 19.57 -8.40
C TYR A 128 13.55 19.27 -7.65
N PRO A 129 13.85 20.00 -6.57
CA PRO A 129 15.07 19.75 -5.79
C PRO A 129 14.99 18.41 -5.06
N ASP A 130 16.16 17.87 -4.76
CA ASP A 130 16.31 16.78 -3.79
C ASP A 130 16.03 17.30 -2.38
N LEU A 131 15.45 16.44 -1.54
CA LEU A 131 15.12 16.78 -0.17
C LEU A 131 16.13 16.14 0.77
N VAL A 132 16.93 16.99 1.40
CA VAL A 132 17.87 16.60 2.46
C VAL A 132 17.19 16.89 3.80
N PRO A 133 17.09 15.90 4.71
CA PRO A 133 16.39 16.10 5.97
C PRO A 133 17.11 17.10 6.88
N LEU A 134 16.36 18.04 7.46
CA LEU A 134 16.90 19.01 8.42
C LEU A 134 16.89 18.44 9.85
N SER A 135 15.81 17.76 10.23
CA SER A 135 15.66 17.18 11.56
C SER A 135 15.16 15.74 11.51
N GLU A 136 14.23 15.42 10.61
CA GLU A 136 13.53 14.14 10.63
C GLU A 136 13.38 13.55 9.23
N LEU A 137 13.71 12.26 9.11
CA LEU A 137 13.38 11.43 7.96
C LEU A 137 12.86 10.09 8.45
N VAL A 138 11.57 9.83 8.22
CA VAL A 138 10.92 8.56 8.56
C VAL A 138 10.36 7.93 7.29
N ILE A 139 10.87 6.75 6.95
CA ILE A 139 10.29 5.94 5.88
C ILE A 139 8.98 5.33 6.40
N GLN A 140 7.88 5.63 5.72
CA GLN A 140 6.57 5.06 6.03
C GLN A 140 6.34 3.77 5.24
N GLY A 141 6.86 3.70 4.02
CA GLY A 141 6.80 2.50 3.22
C GLY A 141 7.47 2.57 1.86
N VAL A 142 7.52 1.42 1.20
CA VAL A 142 8.17 1.23 -0.10
C VAL A 142 7.11 0.95 -1.16
N VAL A 143 7.15 1.72 -2.25
CA VAL A 143 6.24 1.56 -3.39
C VAL A 143 6.77 0.47 -4.32
N HIS A 144 5.87 -0.42 -4.74
CA HIS A 144 6.22 -1.53 -5.65
C HIS A 144 5.30 -1.64 -6.88
N THR A 145 4.11 -1.04 -6.86
CA THR A 145 3.17 -1.09 -8.00
C THR A 145 2.65 0.30 -8.34
N ILE A 146 2.50 0.57 -9.64
CA ILE A 146 1.85 1.75 -10.19
C ILE A 146 0.64 1.29 -10.99
N ILE A 147 -0.51 1.90 -10.73
CA ILE A 147 -1.74 1.69 -11.50
C ILE A 147 -2.05 3.01 -12.20
N ARG A 148 -1.99 2.97 -13.54
CA ARG A 148 -2.32 4.11 -14.39
C ARG A 148 -3.44 3.71 -15.34
N ARG A 149 -4.50 4.52 -15.38
CA ARG A 149 -5.53 4.42 -16.40
C ARG A 149 -5.08 5.20 -17.63
N ILE A 150 -4.75 4.49 -18.70
CA ILE A 150 -4.49 5.05 -20.03
C ILE A 150 -5.84 5.03 -20.79
N ARG A 151 -6.15 6.10 -21.53
CA ARG A 151 -7.39 6.18 -22.32
C ARG A 151 -7.40 5.17 -23.46
#